data_AF-A0A933R9Q6-F1
#
_entry.id   AF-A0A933R9Q6-F1
#
_cell.length_a   1.000
_cell.length_b   1.000
_cell.length_c   1.000
_cell.angle_alpha   90.00
_cell.angle_beta   90.00
_cell.angle_gamma   90.00
#
_symmetry.space_group_name_H-M   'P 1'
#
loop_
_entity.id
_entity.type
_entity.pdbx_description
1 polymer ?
#
loop_
_entity_poly.entity_id
_entity_poly.type
_entity_poly.pdbx_seq_one_letter_code
_entity_poly.pdbx_strand_id
1 'polypeptide(L)' 'RQARGRLMGALQSGPVAASAVAHAMQRDEVTAGRLLADLVREGLVVVDGQRVRLPG' A
#
# COMPACT_ATOMS: atom_id res chain seq x y z
N ARG A 1 0.24 0.27 13.24
CA ARG A 1 1.15 -0.88 12.98
C ARG A 1 0.52 -1.98 12.12
N GLN A 2 -0.70 -2.47 12.43
CA GLN A 2 -1.31 -3.58 11.67
C GLN A 2 -1.66 -3.27 10.21
N ALA A 3 -2.17 -2.08 9.87
CA ALA A 3 -2.60 -1.73 8.51
C ALA A 3 -1.43 -1.80 7.48
N ARG A 4 -0.28 -1.19 7.82
CA ARG A 4 0.94 -1.26 7.01
C ARG A 4 1.37 -2.72 6.80
N GLY A 5 1.38 -3.53 7.85
CA GLY A 5 1.74 -4.95 7.77
C GLY A 5 0.82 -5.77 6.86
N ARG A 6 -0.49 -5.51 6.86
CA ARG A 6 -1.43 -6.17 5.94
C ARG A 6 -1.14 -5.84 4.48
N LEU A 7 -0.91 -4.57 4.16
CA LEU A 7 -0.54 -4.17 2.80
C LEU A 7 0.81 -4.81 2.40
N MET A 8 1.82 -4.76 3.25
CA MET A 8 3.12 -5.37 2.96
C MET A 8 3.00 -6.88 2.72
N GLY A 9 2.16 -7.58 3.50
CA GLY A 9 1.86 -8.99 3.28
C GLY A 9 1.19 -9.24 1.92
N ALA A 10 0.20 -8.43 1.55
CA ALA A 10 -0.43 -8.53 0.23
C ALA A 10 0.57 -8.29 -0.91
N LEU A 11 1.47 -7.32 -0.74
CA LEU A 11 2.49 -6.96 -1.73
C LEU A 11 3.56 -8.04 -1.92
N GLN A 12 3.79 -8.90 -0.93
CA GLN A 12 4.67 -10.07 -1.08
C GLN A 12 4.12 -11.10 -2.07
N SER A 13 2.79 -11.16 -2.26
CA SER A 13 2.14 -12.01 -3.27
C SER A 13 2.08 -11.35 -4.66
N GLY A 14 2.39 -10.06 -4.76
CA GLY A 14 2.45 -9.32 -6.02
C GLY A 14 1.88 -7.89 -5.93
N PRO A 15 1.93 -7.12 -7.03
CA PRO A 15 1.40 -5.75 -7.07
C PRO A 15 -0.09 -5.68 -6.73
N VAL A 16 -0.47 -4.72 -5.88
CA VAL A 16 -1.85 -4.47 -5.45
C VAL A 16 -2.42 -3.27 -6.21
N ALA A 17 -3.65 -3.35 -6.70
CA ALA A 17 -4.29 -2.20 -7.34
C ALA A 17 -4.45 -1.03 -6.34
N ALA A 18 -4.21 0.20 -6.78
CA ALA A 18 -4.32 1.40 -5.93
C ALA A 18 -5.71 1.52 -5.28
N SER A 19 -6.77 1.18 -6.02
CA SER A 19 -8.15 1.12 -5.52
C SER A 19 -8.38 0.05 -4.44
N ALA A 20 -7.56 -1.01 -4.41
CA ALA A 20 -7.66 -2.08 -3.43
C ALA A 20 -6.83 -1.83 -2.17
N VAL A 21 -6.01 -0.77 -2.13
CA VAL A 21 -5.11 -0.48 -0.99
C VAL A 21 -5.89 -0.25 0.30
N ALA A 22 -6.96 0.54 0.24
CA ALA A 22 -7.80 0.83 1.40
C ALA A 22 -8.42 -0.45 1.98
N HIS A 23 -8.90 -1.34 1.09
CA HIS A 23 -9.42 -2.64 1.46
C HIS A 23 -8.34 -3.55 2.08
N ALA A 24 -7.17 -3.66 1.45
CA ALA A 24 -6.05 -4.47 1.95
C ALA A 24 -5.56 -3.99 3.33
N MET A 25 -5.53 -2.67 3.55
CA MET A 25 -5.20 -2.07 4.84
C MET A 25 -6.33 -2.18 5.88
N GLN A 26 -7.55 -2.50 5.43
CA GLN A 26 -8.79 -2.43 6.20
C GLN A 26 -8.99 -1.05 6.84
N ARG A 27 -8.92 -0.02 6.02
CA ARG A 27 -9.09 1.39 6.41
C ARG A 27 -9.96 2.13 5.41
N ASP A 28 -10.48 3.27 5.84
CA ASP A 28 -11.07 4.25 4.95
C ASP A 28 -10.02 4.80 3.98
N GLU A 29 -10.47 5.31 2.83
CA GLU A 29 -9.60 5.77 1.75
C GLU A 29 -8.68 6.92 2.17
N VAL A 30 -9.15 7.83 3.03
CA VAL A 30 -8.37 8.98 3.48
C VAL A 30 -7.20 8.52 4.36
N THR A 31 -7.47 7.66 5.34
CA THR A 31 -6.43 7.09 6.20
C THR A 31 -5.48 6.21 5.42
N ALA A 32 -6.00 5.36 4.52
CA ALA A 32 -5.19 4.50 3.66
C ALA A 32 -4.27 5.32 2.74
N GLY A 33 -4.76 6.42 2.17
CA GLY A 33 -3.98 7.32 1.33
C GLY A 33 -2.82 7.97 2.09
N ARG A 34 -3.05 8.46 3.32
CA ARG A 34 -1.98 8.99 4.17
C ARG A 34 -0.93 7.93 4.52
N LEU A 35 -1.38 6.72 4.88
CA LEU A 35 -0.48 5.62 5.20
C LEU A 35 0.33 5.16 3.98
N LEU A 36 -0.28 5.13 2.79
CA LEU A 36 0.41 4.81 1.55
C LEU A 36 1.46 5.87 1.22
N ALA A 37 1.11 7.16 1.35
CA ALA A 37 2.05 8.26 1.12
C ALA A 37 3.27 8.18 2.05
N ASP A 38 3.07 7.83 3.32
CA ASP A 38 4.17 7.58 4.25
C ASP A 38 5.07 6.43 3.78
N LEU A 39 4.49 5.30 3.35
CA LEU A 39 5.26 4.15 2.88
C LEU A 39 6.06 4.48 1.61
N VAL A 40 5.49 5.27 0.70
CA VAL A 40 6.18 5.75 -0.50
C VAL A 40 7.33 6.69 -0.12
N ARG A 41 7.09 7.63 0.81
CA ARG A 41 8.11 8.55 1.32
C ARG A 41 9.24 7.82 2.05
N GLU A 42 8.93 6.73 2.75
CA GLU A 42 9.89 5.86 3.41
C GLU A 42 10.64 4.95 2.40
N GLY A 43 10.27 4.97 1.12
CA GLY A 43 10.89 4.14 0.07
C GLY A 43 10.54 2.65 0.18
N LEU A 44 9.51 2.29 0.95
CA LEU A 44 9.12 0.90 1.20
C LEU A 44 8.20 0.32 0.14
N VAL A 45 7.51 1.18 -0.62
CA VAL A 45 6.64 0.83 -1.74
C VAL A 45 6.75 1.89 -2.83
N VAL A 46 6.38 1.54 -4.05
CA VAL A 46 6.26 2.48 -5.17
C VAL A 46 4.87 2.39 -5.78
N VAL A 47 4.35 3.54 -6.21
CA VAL A 47 3.12 3.63 -7.00
C VAL A 47 3.53 3.65 -8.47
N ASP A 48 3.13 2.62 -9.20
CA ASP A 48 3.43 2.40 -10.61
C ASP A 48 2.10 2.40 -11.39
N GLY A 49 1.75 3.57 -11.93
CA GLY A 49 0.45 3.81 -12.52
C GLY A 49 -0.69 3.58 -11.53
N GLN A 50 -1.52 2.57 -11.81
CA GLN A 50 -2.67 2.19 -10.99
C GLN A 50 -2.37 1.06 -9.99
N ARG A 51 -1.09 0.73 -9.78
CA ARG A 51 -0.67 -0.36 -8.88
C ARG A 51 0.34 0.13 -7.86
N VAL A 52 0.29 -0.44 -6.68
CA VAL A 52 1.30 -0.34 -5.64
C VAL A 52 2.11 -1.63 -5.66
N ARG A 53 3.44 -1.52 -5.64
CA ARG A 53 4.34 -2.68 -5.60
C ARG A 53 5.51 -2.41 -4.65
N LEU A 54 6.22 -3.48 -4.29
CA LEU A 54 7.51 -3.33 -3.61
C LEU A 54 8.54 -2.69 -4.57
N PRO A 55 9.48 -1.91 -4.05
CA PRO A 55 10.66 -1.49 -4.81
C PRO A 55 11.41 -2.75 -5.27
N GLY A 56 11.89 -2.72 -6.52
CA GLY A 56 12.72 -3.80 -7.07
C GLY A 56 14.16 -3.67 -6.59
#